data_AF-A0A7V9U199-F1
#
_entry.id   AF-A0A7V9U199-F1
#
_cell.length_a   1.000
_cell.length_b   1.000
_cell.length_c   1.000
_cell.angle_alpha   90.00
_cell.angle_beta   90.00
_cell.angle_gamma   90.00
#
_symmetry.space_group_name_H-M   'P 1'
#
loop_
_entity.id
_entity.type
_entity.pdbx_description
1 polymer ?
#
loop_
_entity_poly.entity_id
_entity_poly.type
_entity_poly.pdbx_seq_one_letter_code
_entity_poly.pdbx_strand_id
1 'polypeptide(L)'
;MTRARTASLGLSMLVLLSGALAAWSVVRGTDVAETAPRAIQVAATPTPAFLQGATPAMSAKSVLGDSDPLAAGVVDALIEARGASLLPSFPSEARSCSEIVTRGLTRCDTDGLAPGTPLTLFRISPQSAPAYIVDRQAVLDTVDYLLGDGTGRLDLLARRSDGGYLAVVGFDPKAAVQFPGPLVLGGPDVTAVYVIVARSGMILDFGAQSVGSPPLELLREQNRRRPEAYTILAASSQFKERDRGVHDKMEADRKQAPPK
;
A
#
# COMPACT_ATOMS: atom_id res chain seq x y z
N MET A 1 53.45 58.50 -27.38
CA MET A 1 54.03 57.24 -26.85
C MET A 1 52.90 56.41 -26.27
N THR A 2 52.65 55.28 -26.91
CA THR A 2 51.44 54.44 -26.85
C THR A 2 51.82 53.03 -26.39
N ARG A 3 51.07 52.45 -25.45
CA ARG A 3 50.89 51.00 -25.18
C ARG A 3 49.78 50.87 -24.11
N ALA A 4 48.53 50.58 -24.48
CA ALA A 4 47.92 49.26 -24.71
C ALA A 4 47.74 48.48 -23.37
N ARG A 5 46.56 48.46 -22.73
CA ARG A 5 45.40 47.55 -22.97
C ARG A 5 45.83 46.13 -23.30
N THR A 6 45.68 45.19 -22.36
CA THR A 6 45.42 43.75 -22.61
C THR A 6 45.40 42.97 -21.28
N ALA A 7 44.20 42.67 -20.75
CA ALA A 7 43.96 41.57 -19.82
C ALA A 7 42.45 41.28 -19.73
N SER A 8 41.81 40.99 -20.86
CA SER A 8 40.41 40.51 -20.90
C SER A 8 40.23 39.53 -22.05
N LEU A 9 41.05 38.49 -22.12
CA LEU A 9 40.96 37.39 -23.09
C LEU A 9 41.71 36.19 -22.49
N GLY A 10 41.08 35.52 -21.53
CA GLY A 10 41.72 34.41 -20.83
C GLY A 10 40.75 33.43 -20.17
N LEU A 11 39.45 33.47 -20.48
CA LEU A 11 38.48 32.54 -19.91
C LEU A 11 37.36 32.12 -20.89
N SER A 12 37.58 32.27 -22.20
CA SER A 12 36.61 31.84 -23.24
C SER A 12 37.15 30.73 -24.15
N MET A 13 38.37 30.25 -23.92
CA MET A 13 39.05 29.28 -24.79
C MET A 13 39.32 27.94 -24.07
N LEU A 14 38.40 27.53 -23.20
CA LEU A 14 38.39 26.20 -22.56
C LEU A 14 37.05 25.45 -22.74
N VAL A 15 36.11 26.05 -23.48
CA VAL A 15 34.77 25.48 -23.73
C VAL A 15 34.64 24.86 -25.13
N LEU A 16 35.64 25.00 -26.01
CA LEU A 16 35.57 24.51 -27.40
C LEU A 16 36.46 23.30 -27.72
N LEU A 17 37.17 22.73 -26.74
CA LEU A 17 38.04 21.55 -26.95
C LEU A 17 37.51 20.25 -26.35
N SER A 18 36.41 20.29 -25.60
CA SER A 18 35.68 19.10 -25.14
C SER A 18 34.57 18.64 -26.09
N GLY A 19 34.25 19.42 -27.13
CA GLY A 19 33.20 19.12 -28.11
C GLY A 19 33.64 18.30 -29.33
N ALA A 20 34.93 18.03 -29.52
CA ALA A 20 35.46 17.48 -30.78
C ALA A 20 36.00 16.05 -30.70
N LEU A 21 35.91 15.37 -29.55
CA LEU A 21 36.29 13.95 -29.40
C LEU A 21 35.08 13.00 -29.33
N ALA A 22 33.85 13.51 -29.41
CA ALA A 22 32.63 12.69 -29.39
C ALA A 22 32.12 12.31 -30.80
N ALA A 23 32.75 12.81 -31.86
CA ALA A 23 32.35 12.55 -33.23
C ALA A 23 33.52 11.92 -33.99
N TRP A 24 33.68 10.60 -33.85
CA TRP A 24 34.21 9.66 -34.86
C TRP A 24 34.72 8.38 -34.19
N SER A 25 33.78 7.60 -33.67
CA SER A 25 33.94 6.16 -33.53
C SER A 25 32.62 5.49 -33.90
N VAL A 26 32.19 5.73 -35.14
CA VAL A 26 31.27 4.82 -35.82
C VAL A 26 32.15 3.82 -36.53
N VAL A 27 32.20 2.56 -36.08
CA VAL A 27 32.23 1.37 -36.94
C VAL A 27 31.89 0.14 -36.07
N ARG A 28 30.77 -0.49 -36.45
CA ARG A 28 30.36 -1.90 -36.25
C ARG A 28 29.86 -2.31 -34.87
N GLY A 29 28.53 -2.29 -34.78
CA GLY A 29 27.74 -3.52 -34.61
C GLY A 29 28.12 -4.41 -33.44
N THR A 30 27.52 -4.11 -32.29
CA THR A 30 26.96 -5.14 -31.41
C THR A 30 25.71 -4.53 -30.81
N ASP A 31 24.59 -5.22 -30.99
CA ASP A 31 23.31 -4.92 -30.38
C ASP A 31 23.52 -4.50 -28.93
N VAL A 32 23.21 -3.23 -28.64
CA VAL A 32 22.89 -2.86 -27.27
C VAL A 32 21.63 -3.63 -27.00
N ALA A 33 21.78 -4.81 -26.38
CA ALA A 33 20.68 -5.50 -25.77
C ALA A 33 19.99 -4.47 -24.90
N GLU A 34 18.85 -3.97 -25.39
CA GLU A 34 17.78 -3.49 -24.54
C GLU A 34 17.64 -4.58 -23.48
N THR A 35 18.24 -4.36 -22.32
CA THR A 35 17.79 -5.04 -21.12
C THR A 35 16.39 -4.50 -20.90
N ALA A 36 15.44 -5.11 -21.62
CA ALA A 36 14.03 -5.08 -21.32
C ALA A 36 13.90 -5.23 -19.80
N PRO A 37 12.96 -4.52 -19.16
CA PRO A 37 12.74 -4.65 -17.73
C PRO A 37 12.71 -6.13 -17.42
N ARG A 38 13.65 -6.61 -16.58
CA ARG A 38 13.76 -8.03 -16.25
C ARG A 38 12.38 -8.46 -15.80
N ALA A 39 11.70 -9.26 -16.63
CA ALA A 39 10.40 -9.79 -16.29
C ALA A 39 10.61 -10.58 -15.00
N ILE A 40 10.17 -10.00 -13.87
CA ILE A 40 10.05 -10.71 -12.61
C ILE A 40 9.10 -11.86 -12.96
N GLN A 41 9.63 -13.08 -13.05
CA GLN A 41 8.82 -14.27 -13.19
C GLN A 41 8.09 -14.44 -11.85
N VAL A 42 6.98 -13.72 -11.69
CA VAL A 42 6.05 -13.96 -10.59
C VAL A 42 5.34 -15.26 -10.94
N ALA A 43 5.91 -16.39 -10.53
CA ALA A 43 5.23 -17.67 -10.61
C ALA A 43 3.91 -17.53 -9.85
N ALA A 44 2.78 -17.71 -10.56
CA ALA A 44 1.46 -17.71 -9.96
C ALA A 44 1.44 -18.75 -8.86
N THR A 45 1.30 -18.29 -7.63
CA THR A 45 1.35 -19.19 -6.50
C THR A 45 -0.02 -19.89 -6.38
N PRO A 46 -0.09 -21.23 -6.29
CA PRO A 46 -1.36 -21.95 -6.17
C PRO A 46 -2.25 -21.42 -5.04
N THR A 47 -3.57 -21.57 -5.17
CA THR A 47 -4.50 -21.38 -4.05
C THR A 47 -4.06 -22.29 -2.90
N PRO A 48 -3.77 -21.74 -1.72
CA PRO A 48 -3.21 -22.55 -0.64
C PRO A 48 -4.18 -23.61 -0.13
N ALA A 49 -3.68 -24.81 0.15
CA ALA A 49 -4.48 -25.93 0.67
C ALA A 49 -5.24 -25.56 1.96
N PHE A 50 -4.70 -24.65 2.76
CA PHE A 50 -5.32 -24.18 4.01
C PHE A 50 -6.65 -23.43 3.79
N LEU A 51 -6.97 -22.97 2.56
CA LEU A 51 -8.28 -22.38 2.26
C LEU A 51 -9.40 -23.42 2.11
N GLN A 52 -9.06 -24.68 1.87
CA GLN A 52 -10.04 -25.75 1.66
C GLN A 52 -10.78 -26.10 2.96
N GLY A 53 -10.14 -25.95 4.12
CA GLY A 53 -10.74 -26.18 5.44
C GLY A 53 -11.42 -24.96 6.07
N ALA A 54 -11.34 -23.78 5.45
CA ALA A 54 -11.86 -22.55 6.01
C ALA A 54 -13.40 -22.52 5.97
N THR A 55 -14.02 -22.16 7.09
CA THR A 55 -15.47 -21.96 7.17
C THR A 55 -15.91 -20.79 6.30
N PRO A 56 -17.17 -20.76 5.81
CA PRO A 56 -17.70 -19.60 5.10
C PRO A 56 -17.54 -18.33 5.94
N ALA A 57 -17.17 -17.23 5.30
CA ALA A 57 -17.05 -15.96 6.01
C ALA A 57 -18.41 -15.46 6.50
N MET A 58 -18.44 -15.08 7.77
CA MET A 58 -19.55 -14.50 8.51
C MET A 58 -19.06 -13.18 9.16
N SER A 59 -19.77 -12.58 10.11
CA SER A 59 -19.21 -11.46 10.88
C SER A 59 -17.96 -11.90 11.65
N ALA A 60 -17.03 -10.98 11.93
CA ALA A 60 -15.82 -11.31 12.69
C ALA A 60 -16.17 -11.77 14.10
N LYS A 61 -17.19 -11.18 14.73
CA LYS A 61 -17.71 -11.64 16.02
C LYS A 61 -18.16 -13.09 16.03
N SER A 62 -18.78 -13.59 14.96
CA SER A 62 -19.18 -15.00 14.90
C SER A 62 -18.00 -15.97 14.78
N VAL A 63 -16.88 -15.52 14.19
CA VAL A 63 -15.68 -16.34 13.99
C VAL A 63 -14.75 -16.29 15.21
N LEU A 64 -14.58 -15.12 15.82
CA LEU A 64 -13.68 -14.92 16.96
C LEU A 64 -14.39 -15.15 18.31
N GLY A 65 -15.71 -14.98 18.37
CA GLY A 65 -16.51 -15.15 19.57
C GLY A 65 -16.00 -14.29 20.74
N ASP A 66 -16.05 -14.88 21.93
CA ASP A 66 -15.59 -14.25 23.17
C ASP A 66 -14.06 -14.33 23.37
N SER A 67 -13.34 -15.01 22.47
CA SER A 67 -11.88 -15.19 22.60
C SER A 67 -11.13 -13.88 22.42
N ASP A 68 -11.58 -13.05 21.47
CA ASP A 68 -10.90 -11.82 21.05
C ASP A 68 -11.91 -10.73 20.62
N PRO A 69 -12.75 -10.24 21.56
CA PRO A 69 -13.87 -9.34 21.25
C PRO A 69 -13.43 -7.97 20.73
N LEU A 70 -12.24 -7.50 21.10
CA LEU A 70 -11.69 -6.22 20.63
C LEU A 70 -11.30 -6.29 19.15
N ALA A 71 -10.60 -7.36 18.75
CA ALA A 71 -10.26 -7.57 17.33
C ALA A 71 -11.52 -7.77 16.49
N ALA A 72 -12.50 -8.53 17.00
CA ALA A 72 -13.79 -8.72 16.34
C ALA A 72 -14.52 -7.39 16.13
N GLY A 73 -14.59 -6.54 17.17
CA GLY A 73 -15.26 -5.24 17.09
C GLY A 73 -14.66 -4.31 16.04
N VAL A 74 -13.34 -4.32 15.87
CA VAL A 74 -12.65 -3.51 14.84
C VAL A 74 -12.96 -4.00 13.43
N VAL A 75 -12.91 -5.31 13.21
CA VAL A 75 -13.23 -5.87 11.89
C VAL A 75 -14.71 -5.68 11.55
N ASP A 76 -15.61 -5.82 12.52
CA ASP A 76 -17.04 -5.56 12.30
C ASP A 76 -17.31 -4.06 12.05
N ALA A 77 -16.63 -3.14 12.76
CA ALA A 77 -16.73 -1.71 12.48
C ALA A 77 -16.24 -1.33 11.07
N LEU A 78 -15.24 -2.04 10.54
CA LEU A 78 -14.81 -1.90 9.14
C LEU A 78 -15.86 -2.41 8.16
N ILE A 79 -16.46 -3.56 8.43
CA ILE A 79 -17.55 -4.14 7.62
C ILE A 79 -18.75 -3.18 7.58
N GLU A 80 -19.07 -2.56 8.71
CA GLU A 80 -20.16 -1.57 8.83
C GLU A 80 -19.79 -0.17 8.32
N ALA A 81 -18.60 0.02 7.75
CA ALA A 81 -18.08 1.31 7.28
C ALA A 81 -18.10 2.43 8.33
N ARG A 82 -17.95 2.10 9.62
CA ARG A 82 -18.02 3.07 10.72
C ARG A 82 -16.66 3.73 10.97
N GLY A 83 -16.18 4.54 10.02
CA GLY A 83 -14.83 5.12 10.06
C GLY A 83 -14.46 5.85 11.36
N ALA A 84 -15.37 6.66 11.89
CA ALA A 84 -15.16 7.37 13.17
C ALA A 84 -14.94 6.43 14.37
N SER A 85 -15.54 5.24 14.36
CA SER A 85 -15.38 4.24 15.43
C SER A 85 -14.04 3.52 15.39
N LEU A 86 -13.33 3.58 14.25
CA LEU A 86 -12.02 2.95 14.05
C LEU A 86 -10.86 3.83 14.49
N LEU A 87 -11.05 5.14 14.60
CA LEU A 87 -10.00 6.08 15.00
C LEU A 87 -9.23 5.68 16.26
N PRO A 88 -9.89 5.23 17.36
CA PRO A 88 -9.18 4.81 18.57
C PRO A 88 -8.29 3.58 18.38
N SER A 89 -8.53 2.80 17.32
CA SER A 89 -7.78 1.59 16.99
C SER A 89 -6.49 1.88 16.23
N PHE A 90 -6.36 3.06 15.61
CA PHE A 90 -5.13 3.44 14.92
C PHE A 90 -4.06 3.92 15.92
N PRO A 91 -2.80 3.47 15.78
CA PRO A 91 -1.68 4.00 16.55
C PRO A 91 -1.56 5.51 16.33
N SER A 92 -1.42 6.27 17.41
CA SER A 92 -1.30 7.72 17.34
C SER A 92 -0.13 8.23 18.16
N GLU A 93 0.37 9.39 17.76
CA GLU A 93 1.42 10.13 18.46
C GLU A 93 1.07 11.61 18.51
N ALA A 94 1.48 12.27 19.59
CA ALA A 94 1.35 13.72 19.73
C ALA A 94 2.63 14.40 19.24
N ARG A 95 2.50 15.37 18.34
CA ARG A 95 3.61 16.18 17.84
C ARG A 95 3.22 17.64 17.78
N SER A 96 4.18 18.55 18.01
CA SER A 96 3.91 19.98 17.85
C SER A 96 3.64 20.32 16.38
N CYS A 97 2.67 21.19 16.11
CA CYS A 97 2.39 21.67 14.75
C CYS A 97 3.62 22.28 14.04
N SER A 98 4.61 22.75 14.81
CA SER A 98 5.83 23.39 14.30
C SER A 98 6.84 22.39 13.77
N GLU A 99 6.72 21.11 14.16
CA GLU A 99 7.62 20.04 13.76
C GLU A 99 7.15 19.27 12.52
N ILE A 100 5.95 19.60 12.02
CA ILE A 100 5.32 18.94 10.88
C ILE A 100 5.46 19.90 9.69
N VAL A 101 6.44 19.61 8.83
CA VAL A 101 6.76 20.46 7.68
C VAL A 101 6.37 19.75 6.39
N THR A 102 5.45 20.36 5.63
CA THR A 102 5.02 19.87 4.32
C THR A 102 5.30 20.95 3.28
N ARG A 103 6.12 20.63 2.28
CA ARG A 103 6.51 21.57 1.20
C ARG A 103 7.05 22.91 1.72
N GLY A 104 7.77 22.89 2.83
CA GLY A 104 8.42 24.07 3.41
C GLY A 104 7.54 24.93 4.32
N LEU A 105 6.27 24.57 4.53
CA LEU A 105 5.38 25.22 5.50
C LEU A 105 5.11 24.30 6.69
N THR A 106 5.02 24.88 7.89
CA THR A 106 4.60 24.11 9.06
C THR A 106 3.09 23.92 9.08
N ARG A 107 2.59 22.93 9.83
CA ARG A 107 1.15 22.84 10.09
C ARG A 107 0.63 24.02 10.91
N CYS A 108 1.46 24.65 11.75
CA CYS A 108 1.04 25.87 12.44
C CYS A 108 0.68 26.97 11.43
N ASP A 109 1.51 27.16 10.40
CA ASP A 109 1.29 28.20 9.38
C ASP A 109 0.09 27.86 8.49
N THR A 110 -0.04 26.58 8.11
CA THR A 110 -1.08 26.10 7.21
C THR A 110 -2.47 26.14 7.87
N ASP A 111 -2.53 25.80 9.16
CA ASP A 111 -3.78 25.63 9.90
C ASP A 111 -4.12 26.83 10.79
N GLY A 112 -3.27 27.86 10.81
CA GLY A 112 -3.45 29.05 11.65
C GLY A 112 -3.35 28.78 13.15
N LEU A 113 -2.53 27.81 13.55
CA LEU A 113 -2.37 27.39 14.95
C LEU A 113 -1.19 28.09 15.62
N ALA A 114 -1.28 28.26 16.94
CA ALA A 114 -0.17 28.80 17.72
C ALA A 114 1.03 27.83 17.72
N PRO A 115 2.28 28.31 17.62
CA PRO A 115 3.47 27.47 17.76
C PRO A 115 3.44 26.65 19.04
N GLY A 116 3.85 25.37 18.97
CA GLY A 116 3.80 24.45 20.11
C GLY A 116 2.45 23.76 20.33
N THR A 117 1.41 24.10 19.56
CA THR A 117 0.11 23.42 19.66
C THR A 117 0.29 21.92 19.35
N PRO A 118 -0.07 21.01 20.28
CA PRO A 118 0.06 19.59 20.05
C PRO A 118 -1.04 19.12 19.07
N LEU A 119 -0.62 18.41 18.04
CA LEU A 119 -1.49 17.72 17.09
C LEU A 119 -1.39 16.21 17.33
N THR A 120 -2.54 15.54 17.31
CA THR A 120 -2.59 14.07 17.32
C THR A 120 -2.54 13.58 15.89
N LEU A 121 -1.52 12.79 15.59
CA LEU A 121 -1.32 12.20 14.28
C LEU A 121 -1.43 10.70 14.36
N PHE A 122 -1.91 10.08 13.29
CA PHE A 122 -2.22 8.66 13.20
C PHE A 122 -1.31 7.97 12.20
N ARG A 123 -0.96 6.72 12.49
CA ARG A 123 -0.19 5.86 11.60
C ARG A 123 -1.11 4.80 10.99
N ILE A 124 -1.31 4.90 9.68
CA ILE A 124 -2.20 3.99 8.94
C ILE A 124 -1.47 2.67 8.63
N SER A 125 -0.16 2.70 8.41
CA SER A 125 0.66 1.49 8.28
C SER A 125 2.10 1.70 8.80
N PRO A 126 2.72 0.68 9.41
CA PRO A 126 4.08 0.75 9.95
C PRO A 126 5.14 0.68 8.85
N GLN A 127 4.77 0.19 7.66
CA GLN A 127 5.60 0.21 6.46
C GLN A 127 5.55 1.57 5.77
N SER A 128 4.53 2.35 6.08
CA SER A 128 4.48 3.74 5.67
C SER A 128 5.61 4.48 6.40
N ALA A 129 6.55 5.05 5.64
CA ALA A 129 7.61 5.88 6.17
C ALA A 129 7.05 6.94 7.15
N PRO A 130 7.88 7.58 8.00
CA PRO A 130 7.43 8.68 8.86
C PRO A 130 6.63 9.79 8.15
N ALA A 131 6.77 9.91 6.82
CA ALA A 131 6.00 10.78 5.94
C ALA A 131 4.50 10.45 5.78
N TYR A 132 4.02 9.34 6.36
CA TYR A 132 2.63 8.86 6.23
C TYR A 132 1.86 8.91 7.54
N ILE A 133 2.42 9.61 8.53
CA ILE A 133 1.68 10.02 9.71
C ILE A 133 0.76 11.17 9.28
N VAL A 134 -0.54 10.98 9.45
CA VAL A 134 -1.57 11.91 8.96
C VAL A 134 -2.45 12.40 10.09
N ASP A 135 -3.12 13.54 9.90
CA ASP A 135 -4.09 14.02 10.89
C ASP A 135 -5.39 13.19 10.89
N ARG A 136 -6.24 13.47 11.88
CA ARG A 136 -7.53 12.81 12.06
C ARG A 136 -8.41 12.85 10.82
N GLN A 137 -8.50 14.02 10.17
CA GLN A 137 -9.43 14.20 9.05
C GLN A 137 -8.96 13.39 7.86
N ALA A 138 -7.65 13.36 7.58
CA ALA A 138 -7.10 12.53 6.54
C ALA A 138 -7.33 11.02 6.76
N VAL A 139 -7.31 10.53 8.01
CA VAL A 139 -7.71 9.13 8.30
C VAL A 139 -9.18 8.91 7.99
N LEU A 140 -10.05 9.80 8.44
CA LEU A 140 -11.49 9.71 8.18
C LEU A 140 -11.77 9.73 6.67
N ASP A 141 -11.20 10.67 5.93
CA ASP A 141 -11.36 10.77 4.49
C ASP A 141 -10.83 9.53 3.77
N THR A 142 -9.74 8.93 4.26
CA THR A 142 -9.19 7.68 3.73
C THR A 142 -10.13 6.51 3.95
N VAL A 143 -10.64 6.38 5.17
CA VAL A 143 -11.55 5.31 5.55
C VAL A 143 -12.89 5.48 4.83
N ASP A 144 -13.43 6.68 4.78
CA ASP A 144 -14.66 7.02 4.07
C ASP A 144 -14.50 6.85 2.56
N TYR A 145 -13.33 7.14 1.98
CA TYR A 145 -13.06 6.82 0.57
C TYR A 145 -13.10 5.31 0.33
N LEU A 146 -12.39 4.55 1.15
CA LEU A 146 -12.21 3.11 0.95
C LEU A 146 -13.46 2.30 1.27
N LEU A 147 -14.19 2.68 2.32
CA LEU A 147 -15.39 1.99 2.79
C LEU A 147 -16.66 2.64 2.23
N GLY A 148 -16.72 3.98 2.22
CA GLY A 148 -17.87 4.83 1.88
C GLY A 148 -19.21 4.31 2.39
N ASP A 149 -20.28 4.45 1.60
CA ASP A 149 -21.64 4.13 2.04
C ASP A 149 -21.99 2.62 1.97
N GLY A 150 -21.04 1.78 1.56
CA GLY A 150 -21.28 0.36 1.31
C GLY A 150 -21.03 -0.48 2.56
N THR A 151 -21.92 -1.43 2.84
CA THR A 151 -21.60 -2.50 3.80
C THR A 151 -20.54 -3.41 3.17
N GLY A 152 -19.37 -3.49 3.79
CA GLY A 152 -18.34 -4.44 3.41
C GLY A 152 -18.79 -5.88 3.64
N ARG A 153 -18.01 -6.83 3.11
CA ARG A 153 -18.14 -8.26 3.45
C ARG A 153 -16.83 -8.74 4.03
N LEU A 154 -16.88 -9.58 5.06
CA LEU A 154 -15.69 -10.31 5.47
C LEU A 154 -15.35 -11.31 4.37
N ASP A 155 -14.21 -11.13 3.72
CA ASP A 155 -13.76 -11.96 2.61
C ASP A 155 -12.77 -13.02 3.10
N LEU A 156 -11.92 -12.64 4.06
CA LEU A 156 -10.94 -13.52 4.69
C LEU A 156 -10.72 -13.09 6.14
N LEU A 157 -10.58 -14.06 7.04
CA LEU A 157 -10.03 -13.84 8.37
C LEU A 157 -8.99 -14.92 8.67
N ALA A 158 -7.80 -14.46 9.03
CA ALA A 158 -6.66 -15.32 9.35
C ALA A 158 -6.03 -14.90 10.67
N ARG A 159 -5.66 -15.89 11.50
CA ARG A 159 -4.85 -15.67 12.70
C ARG A 159 -3.37 -15.73 12.34
N ARG A 160 -2.61 -14.75 12.82
CA ARG A 160 -1.15 -14.69 12.71
C ARG A 160 -0.49 -15.52 13.79
N SER A 161 0.75 -15.95 13.56
CA SER A 161 1.54 -16.70 14.55
C SER A 161 1.86 -15.91 15.83
N ASP A 162 1.84 -14.57 15.78
CA ASP A 162 1.96 -13.68 16.94
C ASP A 162 0.63 -13.44 17.69
N GLY A 163 -0.44 -14.13 17.27
CA GLY A 163 -1.77 -14.02 17.84
C GLY A 163 -2.61 -12.86 17.30
N GLY A 164 -2.06 -12.00 16.43
CA GLY A 164 -2.85 -10.99 15.71
C GLY A 164 -3.74 -11.60 14.64
N TYR A 165 -4.48 -10.75 13.94
CA TYR A 165 -5.38 -11.13 12.85
C TYR A 165 -5.06 -10.35 11.58
N LEU A 166 -5.24 -11.00 10.45
CA LEU A 166 -5.37 -10.38 9.15
C LEU A 166 -6.82 -10.57 8.70
N ALA A 167 -7.51 -9.47 8.47
CA ALA A 167 -8.83 -9.46 7.87
C ALA A 167 -8.75 -8.85 6.47
N VAL A 168 -9.43 -9.47 5.51
CA VAL A 168 -9.70 -8.85 4.22
C VAL A 168 -11.19 -8.55 4.18
N VAL A 169 -11.53 -7.28 4.04
CA VAL A 169 -12.91 -6.81 3.88
C VAL A 169 -13.09 -6.44 2.43
N GLY A 170 -13.94 -7.19 1.73
CA GLY A 170 -14.30 -6.93 0.34
C GLY A 170 -15.41 -5.89 0.23
N PHE A 171 -15.39 -5.12 -0.84
CA PHE A 171 -16.43 -4.16 -1.21
C PHE A 171 -16.86 -4.39 -2.65
N ASP A 172 -18.06 -3.96 -3.00
CA ASP A 172 -18.44 -3.87 -4.40
C ASP A 172 -17.61 -2.76 -5.08
N PRO A 173 -17.12 -2.97 -6.31
CA PRO A 173 -16.31 -1.98 -7.01
C PRO A 173 -17.09 -0.66 -7.13
N LYS A 174 -16.48 0.43 -6.69
CA LYS A 174 -17.02 1.77 -6.90
C LYS A 174 -16.49 2.35 -8.19
N ALA A 175 -17.26 3.27 -8.77
CA ALA A 175 -16.73 4.10 -9.86
C ALA A 175 -15.45 4.80 -9.37
N ALA A 176 -14.46 4.88 -10.25
CA ALA A 176 -13.19 5.55 -10.02
C ALA A 176 -13.38 6.98 -9.48
N VAL A 177 -13.27 7.16 -8.16
CA VAL A 177 -13.16 8.50 -7.56
C VAL A 177 -11.69 8.77 -7.28
N GLN A 178 -11.24 9.99 -7.56
CA GLN A 178 -9.88 10.40 -7.22
C GLN A 178 -9.73 10.38 -5.69
N PHE A 179 -8.70 9.68 -5.19
CA PHE A 179 -8.43 9.63 -3.75
C PHE A 179 -8.17 11.05 -3.21
N PRO A 180 -8.91 11.52 -2.19
CA PRO A 180 -8.81 12.90 -1.71
C PRO A 180 -7.56 13.17 -0.85
N GLY A 181 -6.80 12.15 -0.47
CA GLY A 181 -5.65 12.29 0.43
C GLY A 181 -4.27 12.19 -0.23
N PRO A 182 -3.19 12.43 0.53
CA PRO A 182 -1.81 12.26 0.06
C PRO A 182 -1.38 10.80 -0.09
N LEU A 183 -2.22 9.85 0.32
CA LEU A 183 -1.92 8.43 0.34
C LEU A 183 -2.25 7.81 -1.02
N VAL A 184 -1.23 7.30 -1.72
CA VAL A 184 -1.47 6.46 -2.90
C VAL A 184 -1.85 5.07 -2.42
N LEU A 185 -3.13 4.86 -2.07
CA LEU A 185 -3.61 3.56 -1.56
C LEU A 185 -4.10 2.61 -2.66
N GLY A 186 -4.03 2.99 -3.92
CA GLY A 186 -4.38 2.12 -5.03
C GLY A 186 -4.83 2.89 -6.26
N GLY A 187 -4.93 2.18 -7.38
CA GLY A 187 -5.60 2.69 -8.58
C GLY A 187 -7.12 2.82 -8.37
N PRO A 188 -7.85 3.31 -9.38
CA PRO A 188 -9.28 3.63 -9.29
C PRO A 188 -10.21 2.45 -8.93
N ASP A 189 -9.72 1.21 -9.01
CA ASP A 189 -10.51 0.00 -8.88
C ASP A 189 -10.23 -0.75 -7.57
N VAL A 190 -10.41 -0.08 -6.42
CA VAL A 190 -10.29 -0.73 -5.10
C VAL A 190 -11.49 -1.65 -4.88
N THR A 191 -11.23 -2.91 -4.54
CA THR A 191 -12.30 -3.91 -4.29
C THR A 191 -12.17 -4.63 -2.95
N ALA A 192 -11.10 -4.38 -2.21
CA ALA A 192 -10.94 -4.87 -0.86
C ALA A 192 -9.97 -3.97 -0.08
N VAL A 193 -10.12 -4.01 1.24
CA VAL A 193 -9.18 -3.48 2.21
C VAL A 193 -8.62 -4.64 3.02
N TYR A 194 -7.31 -4.66 3.23
CA TYR A 194 -6.70 -5.53 4.23
C TYR A 194 -6.43 -4.72 5.50
N VAL A 195 -6.70 -5.34 6.63
CA VAL A 195 -6.37 -4.82 7.93
C VAL A 195 -5.63 -5.87 8.73
N ILE A 196 -4.55 -5.48 9.37
CA ILE A 196 -3.89 -6.29 10.38
C ILE A 196 -4.29 -5.71 11.74
N VAL A 197 -4.85 -6.54 12.61
CA VAL A 197 -5.37 -6.13 13.92
C VAL A 197 -4.71 -6.96 15.03
N ALA A 198 -4.18 -6.32 16.05
CA ALA A 198 -3.71 -7.00 17.26
C ALA A 198 -4.89 -7.53 18.08
N ARG A 199 -4.65 -8.48 18.99
CA ARG A 199 -5.67 -8.96 19.95
C ARG A 199 -6.28 -7.83 20.80
N SER A 200 -5.51 -6.76 21.03
CA SER A 200 -5.95 -5.55 21.74
C SER A 200 -6.95 -4.70 20.95
N GLY A 201 -7.24 -5.02 19.69
CA GLY A 201 -8.02 -4.16 18.80
C GLY A 201 -7.18 -3.05 18.13
N MET A 202 -5.86 -3.00 18.34
CA MET A 202 -5.03 -2.01 17.64
C MET A 202 -4.83 -2.41 16.17
N ILE A 203 -5.07 -1.50 15.25
CA ILE A 203 -4.76 -1.65 13.82
C ILE A 203 -3.26 -1.50 13.65
N LEU A 204 -2.61 -2.60 13.26
CA LEU A 204 -1.18 -2.66 13.04
C LEU A 204 -0.80 -2.39 11.58
N ASP A 205 -1.72 -2.56 10.62
CA ASP A 205 -1.49 -2.28 9.20
C ASP A 205 -2.85 -2.11 8.52
N PHE A 206 -2.92 -1.23 7.54
CA PHE A 206 -4.14 -0.93 6.81
C PHE A 206 -3.81 -0.52 5.38
N GLY A 207 -4.40 -1.21 4.41
CA GLY A 207 -4.20 -0.87 3.02
C GLY A 207 -5.27 -1.44 2.11
N ALA A 208 -5.21 -1.06 0.84
CA ALA A 208 -6.22 -1.40 -0.14
C ALA A 208 -5.67 -2.31 -1.24
N GLN A 209 -6.59 -3.02 -1.88
CA GLN A 209 -6.31 -3.96 -2.95
C GLN A 209 -7.17 -3.64 -4.18
N SER A 210 -6.52 -3.63 -5.34
CA SER A 210 -7.17 -3.38 -6.64
C SER A 210 -7.61 -4.67 -7.35
N VAL A 211 -8.54 -4.54 -8.32
CA VAL A 211 -9.16 -5.62 -9.13
C VAL A 211 -8.17 -6.62 -9.77
N GLY A 212 -6.90 -6.25 -9.96
CA GLY A 212 -5.90 -7.08 -10.66
C GLY A 212 -4.90 -7.84 -9.79
N SER A 213 -4.90 -7.67 -8.46
CA SER A 213 -3.92 -8.33 -7.59
C SER A 213 -4.49 -9.62 -6.99
N PRO A 214 -3.73 -10.72 -6.87
CA PRO A 214 -4.21 -11.92 -6.18
C PRO A 214 -4.40 -11.59 -4.69
N PRO A 215 -5.60 -11.79 -4.13
CA PRO A 215 -5.90 -11.35 -2.76
C PRO A 215 -5.15 -12.09 -1.67
N LEU A 216 -4.54 -13.23 -2.01
CA LEU A 216 -3.69 -13.97 -1.10
C LEU A 216 -2.21 -13.67 -1.28
N GLU A 217 -1.79 -12.86 -2.25
CA GLU A 217 -0.36 -12.75 -2.57
C GLU A 217 0.47 -12.26 -1.38
N LEU A 218 -0.08 -11.35 -0.57
CA LEU A 218 0.52 -10.93 0.70
C LEU A 218 0.71 -12.13 1.65
N LEU A 219 -0.33 -12.94 1.85
CA LEU A 219 -0.24 -14.14 2.71
C LEU A 219 0.76 -15.15 2.15
N ARG A 220 0.81 -15.30 0.82
CA ARG A 220 1.71 -16.25 0.15
C ARG A 220 3.16 -15.82 0.21
N GLU A 221 3.45 -14.53 -0.01
CA GLU A 221 4.80 -13.98 0.14
C GLU A 221 5.30 -14.14 1.58
N GLN A 222 4.44 -13.82 2.55
CA GLN A 222 4.81 -13.95 3.96
C GLN A 222 4.95 -15.42 4.39
N ASN A 223 4.05 -16.32 3.97
CA ASN A 223 4.17 -17.75 4.24
C ASN A 223 5.40 -18.39 3.58
N ARG A 224 5.82 -17.91 2.38
CA ARG A 224 7.07 -18.36 1.74
C ARG A 224 8.30 -18.01 2.59
N ARG A 225 8.30 -16.83 3.21
CA ARG A 225 9.40 -16.38 4.07
C ARG A 225 9.33 -16.99 5.47
N ARG A 226 8.12 -17.27 5.96
CA ARG A 226 7.84 -17.80 7.29
C ARG A 226 6.70 -18.81 7.19
N PRO A 227 6.99 -20.12 7.04
CA PRO A 227 5.97 -21.15 7.07
C PRO A 227 5.09 -20.99 8.31
N GLU A 228 3.77 -21.18 8.17
CA GLU A 228 2.79 -21.07 9.26
C GLU A 228 2.60 -19.66 9.84
N ALA A 229 3.01 -18.60 9.12
CA ALA A 229 2.74 -17.23 9.57
C ALA A 229 1.24 -16.94 9.74
N TYR A 230 0.37 -17.67 9.02
CA TYR A 230 -1.08 -17.53 9.06
C TYR A 230 -1.83 -18.86 9.15
N THR A 231 -2.85 -18.89 10.00
CA THR A 231 -3.91 -19.90 10.04
C THR A 231 -5.22 -19.27 9.57
N ILE A 232 -5.81 -19.74 8.47
CA ILE A 232 -7.10 -19.21 8.02
C ILE A 232 -8.22 -19.72 8.92
N LEU A 233 -9.05 -18.80 9.40
CA LEU A 233 -10.22 -19.10 10.22
C LEU A 233 -11.49 -19.12 9.36
N ALA A 234 -11.66 -18.13 8.49
CA ALA A 234 -12.82 -18.02 7.61
C ALA A 234 -12.45 -17.42 6.26
N ALA A 235 -13.16 -17.82 5.20
CA ALA A 235 -13.00 -17.28 3.85
C ALA A 235 -14.32 -17.36 3.07
N SER A 236 -14.72 -16.27 2.41
CA SER A 236 -15.95 -16.20 1.62
C SER A 236 -15.83 -17.02 0.33
N SER A 237 -16.94 -17.57 -0.17
CA SER A 237 -16.92 -18.30 -1.45
C SER A 237 -16.50 -17.40 -2.61
N GLN A 238 -16.98 -16.16 -2.63
CA GLN A 238 -16.60 -15.14 -3.60
C GLN A 238 -15.08 -14.86 -3.58
N PHE A 239 -14.49 -14.80 -2.38
CA PHE A 239 -13.05 -14.63 -2.22
C PHE A 239 -12.27 -15.81 -2.77
N LYS A 240 -12.71 -17.05 -2.45
CA LYS A 240 -12.09 -18.28 -2.96
C LYS A 240 -12.19 -18.38 -4.50
N GLU A 241 -13.32 -17.99 -5.06
CA GLU A 241 -13.55 -17.95 -6.51
C GLU A 241 -12.69 -16.89 -7.20
N ARG A 242 -12.61 -15.67 -6.63
CA ARG A 242 -11.76 -14.59 -7.13
C ARG A 242 -10.29 -14.99 -7.13
N ASP A 243 -9.79 -15.57 -6.03
CA ASP A 243 -8.40 -16.02 -5.94
C ASP A 243 -8.10 -17.09 -7.01
N ARG A 244 -9.00 -18.06 -7.17
CA ARG A 244 -8.86 -19.09 -8.20
C ARG A 244 -8.86 -18.49 -9.60
N GLY A 245 -9.80 -17.60 -9.91
CA GLY A 245 -9.91 -16.97 -11.23
C GLY A 245 -8.69 -16.11 -11.58
N VAL A 246 -8.15 -15.35 -10.62
CA VAL A 246 -6.91 -14.59 -10.82
C VAL A 246 -5.73 -15.54 -11.03
N HIS A 247 -5.63 -16.61 -10.25
CA HIS A 247 -4.59 -17.64 -10.43
C HIS A 247 -4.64 -18.30 -11.81
N ASP A 248 -5.83 -18.75 -12.23
CA ASP A 248 -6.05 -19.40 -13.52
C ASP A 248 -5.70 -18.47 -14.70
N LYS A 249 -6.06 -17.18 -14.59
CA LYS A 249 -5.69 -16.16 -15.57
C LYS A 249 -4.17 -15.97 -15.65
N MET A 250 -3.48 -15.84 -14.51
CA MET A 250 -2.02 -15.71 -14.50
C MET A 250 -1.32 -16.94 -15.10
N GLU A 251 -1.85 -18.14 -14.84
CA GLU A 251 -1.35 -19.38 -15.44
C GLU A 251 -1.60 -19.46 -16.95
N ALA A 252 -2.77 -19.00 -17.41
CA ALA A 252 -3.07 -18.90 -18.84
C ALA A 252 -2.14 -17.91 -19.54
N ASP A 253 -1.94 -16.72 -18.97
CA ASP A 253 -1.03 -15.70 -19.49
C ASP A 253 0.41 -16.23 -19.56
N ARG A 254 0.84 -17.01 -18.56
CA ARG A 254 2.15 -17.70 -18.58
C ARG A 254 2.28 -18.69 -19.74
N LYS A 255 1.26 -19.52 -19.98
CA LYS A 255 1.30 -20.53 -21.05
C LYS A 255 1.26 -19.91 -22.45
N GLN A 256 0.68 -18.73 -22.58
CA GLN A 256 0.64 -17.96 -23.83
C GLN A 256 1.88 -17.10 -24.04
N ALA A 257 2.67 -16.86 -22.99
CA ALA A 257 3.92 -16.14 -23.12
C ALA A 257 4.90 -16.95 -24.00
N PRO A 258 5.53 -16.32 -25.01
CA PRO A 258 6.48 -17.02 -25.88
C PRO A 258 7.62 -17.61 -25.03
N PRO A 259 8.10 -18.82 -25.39
CA PRO A 259 9.24 -19.42 -24.70
C PRO A 259 10.45 -18.48 -24.81
N LYS A 260 11.13 -18.29 -23.68
CA LYS A 260 12.40 -17.55 -23.61
C LYS A 260 13.56 -18.38 -24.12
#